data_AF-A0A970MYJ6-F1
#
_entry.id   AF-A0A970MYJ6-F1
#
_cell.length_a   1.000
_cell.length_b   1.000
_cell.length_c   1.000
_cell.angle_alpha   90.00
_cell.angle_beta   90.00
_cell.angle_gamma   90.00
#
_symmetry.space_group_name_H-M   'P 1'
#
loop_
_entity.id
_entity.type
_entity.pdbx_description
1 polymer ?
#
loop_
_entity_poly.entity_id
_entity_poly.type
_entity_poly.pdbx_seq_one_letter_code
_entity_poly.pdbx_strand_id
1 'polypeptide(L)'
;MKLDEFRNLVRSEFGQNLKHATPGNVREFLDRIENEVFSEQVTNRIVLNEPCTSYEEVIKDFFTQMLELPPEEAVVGLWALALDLAFASIESQYTDRFSSLFKDME
;
A
#
# COMPACT_ATOMS: atom_id res chain seq x y z
N MET A 1 -12.00 6.49 -4.83
CA MET A 1 -12.33 7.05 -3.50
C MET A 1 -12.03 8.54 -3.51
N LYS A 2 -12.85 9.40 -2.87
CA LYS A 2 -12.55 10.84 -2.80
C LYS A 2 -11.48 11.16 -1.75
N LEU A 3 -10.68 12.20 -1.98
CA LEU A 3 -9.56 12.55 -1.10
C LEU A 3 -9.99 12.87 0.34
N ASP A 4 -11.14 13.52 0.54
CA ASP A 4 -11.63 13.84 1.89
C ASP A 4 -12.10 12.60 2.66
N GLU A 5 -12.72 11.64 1.96
CA GLU A 5 -13.10 10.34 2.54
C GLU A 5 -11.85 9.59 2.97
N PHE A 6 -10.85 9.53 2.08
CA PHE A 6 -9.56 8.90 2.38
C PHE A 6 -8.87 9.54 3.59
N ARG A 7 -8.84 10.88 3.65
CA ARG A 7 -8.23 11.62 4.78
C ARG A 7 -8.92 11.29 6.11
N ASN A 8 -10.24 11.19 6.11
CA ASN A 8 -11.01 10.84 7.31
C ASN A 8 -10.73 9.40 7.73
N LEU A 9 -10.63 8.49 6.77
CA LEU A 9 -10.32 7.09 7.01
C LEU A 9 -8.91 6.91 7.59
N VAL A 10 -7.90 7.56 7.01
CA VAL A 10 -6.52 7.57 7.54
C VAL A 10 -6.48 8.10 8.98
N ARG A 11 -7.24 9.16 9.28
CA ARG A 11 -7.32 9.75 10.63
C ARG A 11 -8.04 8.85 11.62
N SER A 12 -9.10 8.13 11.21
CA SER A 12 -9.78 7.21 12.11
C SER A 12 -8.92 6.00 12.42
N GLU A 13 -8.17 5.51 11.44
CA GLU A 13 -7.32 4.33 11.59
C GLU A 13 -6.07 4.62 12.43
N PHE A 14 -5.29 5.64 12.04
CA PHE A 14 -3.96 5.87 12.62
C PHE A 14 -3.90 7.04 13.61
N GLY A 15 -5.02 7.73 13.82
CA GLY A 15 -5.07 8.93 14.62
C GLY A 15 -4.37 10.14 13.96
N GLN A 16 -4.34 11.25 14.69
CA GLN A 16 -3.66 12.45 14.22
C GLN A 16 -2.16 12.21 14.02
N ASN A 17 -1.63 12.69 12.90
CA ASN A 17 -0.22 12.56 12.49
C ASN A 17 0.28 11.10 12.47
N LEU A 18 -0.60 10.14 12.18
CA LEU A 18 -0.25 8.71 12.10
C LEU A 18 0.33 8.13 13.41
N LYS A 19 0.04 8.74 14.56
CA LYS A 19 0.63 8.38 15.87
C LYS A 19 0.44 6.92 16.28
N HIS A 20 -0.58 6.26 15.72
CA HIS A 20 -0.91 4.86 16.00
C HIS A 20 -0.57 3.92 14.83
N ALA A 21 0.11 4.42 13.79
CA ALA A 21 0.55 3.59 12.68
C ALA A 21 1.66 2.64 13.13
N THR A 22 1.46 1.36 12.82
CA THR A 22 2.38 0.25 13.07
C THR A 22 2.49 -0.57 11.79
N PRO A 23 3.59 -1.31 11.56
CA PRO A 23 3.69 -2.12 10.37
C PRO A 23 2.50 -3.07 10.15
N GLY A 24 2.03 -3.73 11.23
CA GLY A 24 0.89 -4.64 11.18
C GLY A 24 -0.41 -3.97 10.75
N ASN A 25 -0.83 -2.89 11.43
CA ASN A 25 -2.09 -2.23 11.08
C ASN A 25 -2.03 -1.44 9.77
N VAL A 26 -0.83 -1.03 9.32
CA VAL A 26 -0.64 -0.42 8.00
C VAL A 26 -0.90 -1.46 6.91
N ARG A 27 -0.40 -2.69 7.06
CA ARG A 27 -0.68 -3.78 6.11
C ARG A 27 -2.18 -4.06 6.00
N GLU A 28 -2.85 -4.26 7.14
CA GLU A 28 -4.29 -4.51 7.19
C GLU A 28 -5.13 -3.35 6.62
N PHE A 29 -4.67 -2.11 6.80
CA PHE A 29 -5.30 -0.94 6.21
C PHE A 29 -5.16 -0.93 4.69
N LEU A 30 -3.95 -1.15 4.16
CA LEU A 30 -3.69 -1.15 2.72
C LEU A 30 -4.46 -2.27 2.01
N ASP A 31 -4.51 -3.47 2.59
CA ASP A 31 -5.29 -4.59 2.05
C ASP A 31 -6.79 -4.22 1.97
N ARG A 32 -7.34 -3.47 2.94
CA ARG A 32 -8.73 -2.98 2.87
C ARG A 32 -8.92 -1.94 1.77
N ILE A 33 -8.01 -0.97 1.65
CA ILE A 33 -8.06 0.05 0.60
C ILE A 33 -8.02 -0.60 -0.79
N GLU A 34 -7.15 -1.59 -0.99
CA GLU A 34 -7.04 -2.30 -2.25
C GLU A 34 -8.38 -2.98 -2.62
N ASN A 35 -8.99 -3.66 -1.66
CA ASN A 35 -10.29 -4.29 -1.86
C ASN A 35 -11.41 -3.27 -2.11
N GLU A 36 -11.45 -2.13 -1.43
CA GLU A 36 -12.49 -1.13 -1.63
C GLU A 36 -12.35 -0.33 -2.93
N VAL A 37 -11.11 -0.13 -3.41
CA VAL A 37 -10.82 0.68 -4.60
C VAL A 37 -10.77 -0.17 -5.87
N PHE A 38 -10.29 -1.41 -5.79
CA PHE A 38 -10.07 -2.28 -6.96
C PHE A 38 -11.02 -3.47 -7.07
N SER A 39 -11.89 -3.73 -6.09
CA SER A 39 -12.93 -4.75 -6.23
C SER A 39 -14.04 -4.28 -7.18
N GLU A 40 -13.83 -4.42 -8.48
CA GLU A 40 -14.97 -4.66 -9.37
C GLU A 40 -15.67 -5.94 -8.88
N GLN A 41 -16.97 -5.86 -8.57
CA GLN A 41 -17.75 -7.05 -8.21
C GLN A 41 -17.70 -8.05 -9.38
N VAL A 42 -16.86 -9.08 -9.24
CA VAL A 42 -16.69 -10.15 -10.21
C VAL A 42 -17.99 -10.95 -10.30
N THR A 43 -18.88 -10.52 -11.19
CA THR A 43 -20.16 -11.18 -11.47
C THR A 43 -20.06 -12.15 -12.65
N ASN A 44 -18.93 -12.17 -13.36
CA ASN A 44 -18.70 -12.91 -14.59
C ASN A 44 -17.36 -13.68 -14.57
N ARG A 45 -17.11 -14.43 -15.65
CA ARG A 45 -15.88 -15.20 -15.89
C ARG A 45 -14.63 -14.35 -15.64
N ILE A 46 -13.76 -14.84 -14.76
CA ILE A 46 -12.43 -14.26 -14.48
C ILE A 46 -11.51 -14.59 -15.66
N VAL A 47 -10.93 -13.56 -16.26
CA VAL A 47 -9.83 -13.69 -17.22
C VAL A 47 -8.60 -13.05 -16.58
N LEU A 48 -7.60 -13.87 -16.28
CA LEU A 48 -6.29 -13.39 -15.82
C LEU A 48 -5.53 -12.88 -17.05
N ASN A 49 -5.62 -11.57 -17.29
CA ASN A 49 -4.84 -10.88 -18.31
C ASN A 49 -3.75 -10.08 -17.57
N GLU A 50 -2.57 -10.69 -17.43
CA GLU A 50 -1.42 -10.09 -16.76
C GLU A 50 -0.43 -9.60 -17.84
N PRO A 51 -0.59 -8.38 -18.36
CA PRO A 51 0.25 -7.88 -19.45
C PRO A 51 1.69 -7.60 -19.02
N CYS A 52 1.92 -7.41 -17.71
CA CYS A 52 3.24 -7.18 -17.14
C CYS A 52 3.94 -8.51 -16.86
N THR A 53 5.19 -8.63 -17.30
CA THR A 53 6.02 -9.83 -17.10
C THR A 53 7.02 -9.69 -15.96
N SER A 54 7.12 -8.49 -15.39
CA SER A 54 8.00 -8.20 -14.26
C SER A 54 7.39 -7.19 -13.29
N TYR A 55 7.87 -7.23 -12.04
CA TYR A 55 7.50 -6.23 -11.03
C TYR A 55 7.86 -4.81 -11.45
N GLU A 56 8.99 -4.63 -12.14
CA GLU A 56 9.41 -3.32 -12.67
C GLU A 56 8.39 -2.77 -13.67
N GLU A 57 7.86 -3.62 -14.56
CA GLU A 57 6.80 -3.25 -15.50
C GLU A 57 5.51 -2.88 -14.78
N VAL A 58 5.12 -3.62 -13.74
CA VAL A 58 3.94 -3.30 -12.91
C VAL A 58 4.08 -1.92 -12.27
N ILE A 59 5.25 -1.61 -11.71
CA ILE A 59 5.48 -0.30 -11.07
C ILE A 59 5.47 0.84 -12.09
N LYS A 60 6.08 0.63 -13.27
CA LYS A 60 6.03 1.62 -14.36
C LYS A 60 4.60 1.88 -14.81
N ASP A 61 3.84 0.82 -15.05
CA ASP A 61 2.45 0.89 -15.48
C ASP A 61 1.60 1.61 -14.42
N PHE A 62 1.76 1.30 -13.14
CA PHE A 62 1.12 2.02 -12.04
C PHE A 62 1.40 3.53 -12.11
N PHE A 63 2.66 3.94 -12.23
CA PHE A 63 3.00 5.37 -12.28
C PHE A 63 2.45 6.05 -13.55
N THR A 64 2.44 5.35 -14.69
CA THR A 64 1.81 5.85 -15.91
C THR A 64 0.32 6.05 -15.70
N GLN A 65 -0.39 5.08 -15.12
CA GLN A 65 -1.83 5.18 -14.85
C GLN A 65 -2.15 6.33 -13.88
N MET A 66 -1.34 6.54 -12.85
CA MET A 66 -1.54 7.64 -11.89
C MET A 66 -1.50 9.02 -12.54
N LEU A 67 -0.77 9.20 -13.65
CA LEU A 67 -0.72 10.47 -14.39
C LEU A 67 -1.98 10.74 -15.21
N GLU A 68 -2.75 9.71 -15.54
CA GLU A 68 -3.99 9.82 -16.31
C GLU A 68 -5.22 10.06 -15.41
N LEU A 69 -5.08 9.85 -14.09
CA LEU A 69 -6.16 10.05 -13.12
C LEU A 69 -6.33 11.52 -12.72
N PRO A 70 -7.53 11.93 -12.27
CA PRO A 70 -7.72 13.21 -11.60
C PRO A 70 -6.74 13.34 -10.41
N PRO A 71 -6.16 14.54 -10.17
CA PRO A 71 -5.14 14.72 -9.13
C PRO A 71 -5.57 14.24 -7.74
N GLU A 72 -6.83 14.42 -7.37
CA GLU A 72 -7.36 13.98 -6.07
C GLU A 72 -7.38 12.46 -5.92
N GLU A 73 -7.61 11.73 -7.01
CA GLU A 73 -7.63 10.26 -7.03
C GLU A 73 -6.21 9.70 -7.10
N ALA A 74 -5.35 10.29 -7.95
CA ALA A 74 -3.95 9.92 -8.05
C ALA A 74 -3.21 10.05 -6.71
N VAL A 75 -3.49 11.11 -5.95
CA VAL A 75 -2.88 11.34 -4.63
C VAL A 75 -3.19 10.21 -3.66
N VAL A 76 -4.39 9.62 -3.69
CA VAL A 76 -4.74 8.50 -2.80
C VAL A 76 -3.87 7.28 -3.11
N GLY A 77 -3.76 6.90 -4.38
CA GLY A 77 -2.94 5.76 -4.81
C GLY A 77 -1.46 5.97 -4.52
N LEU A 78 -0.93 7.15 -4.87
CA LEU A 78 0.46 7.50 -4.60
C LEU A 78 0.79 7.52 -3.11
N TRP A 79 -0.11 8.06 -2.28
CA TRP A 79 0.09 8.09 -0.83
C TRP A 79 0.08 6.68 -0.23
N ALA A 80 -0.84 5.81 -0.67
CA ALA A 80 -0.92 4.43 -0.20
C ALA A 80 0.36 3.64 -0.54
N LEU A 81 0.84 3.76 -1.78
CA LEU A 81 2.10 3.15 -2.20
C LEU A 81 3.29 3.67 -1.39
N ALA A 82 3.36 4.99 -1.17
CA ALA A 82 4.43 5.59 -0.38
C ALA A 82 4.42 5.09 1.08
N LEU A 83 3.23 4.91 1.67
CA LEU A 83 3.07 4.35 3.00
C LEU A 83 3.56 2.89 3.06
N ASP A 84 3.16 2.07 2.10
CA ASP A 84 3.56 0.65 2.02
C ASP A 84 5.09 0.51 1.97
N LEU A 85 5.73 1.23 1.05
CA LEU A 85 7.19 1.20 0.88
C LEU A 85 7.93 1.70 2.12
N ALA A 86 7.42 2.73 2.80
CA ALA A 86 8.02 3.25 4.02
C ALA A 86 7.96 2.24 5.17
N PHE A 87 6.82 1.59 5.38
CA PHE A 87 6.66 0.63 6.47
C PHE A 87 7.34 -0.71 6.18
N ALA A 88 7.35 -1.18 4.94
CA ALA A 88 8.14 -2.35 4.54
C ALA A 88 9.64 -2.14 4.80
N SER A 89 10.16 -0.94 4.52
CA SER A 89 11.55 -0.58 4.84
C SER A 89 11.83 -0.57 6.34
N ILE A 90 10.90 -0.07 7.15
CA ILE A 90 10.99 -0.10 8.61
C ILE A 90 11.04 -1.56 9.12
N GLU A 91 10.19 -2.45 8.63
CA GLU A 91 10.20 -3.87 8.99
C GLU A 91 11.50 -4.58 8.62
N SER A 92 12.04 -4.30 7.43
CA SER A 92 13.33 -4.82 7.00
C SER A 92 14.43 -4.42 8.00
N GLN A 93 14.46 -3.16 8.43
CA GLN A 93 15.44 -2.67 9.40
C GLN A 93 15.30 -3.34 10.77
N TYR A 94 14.07 -3.62 11.23
CA TYR A 94 13.87 -4.38 12.45
C TYR A 94 14.36 -5.82 12.31
N THR A 95 14.06 -6.47 11.19
CA THR A 95 14.49 -7.84 10.89
C THR A 95 16.01 -7.97 10.90
N ASP A 96 16.71 -7.02 10.27
CA ASP A 96 18.18 -6.99 10.26
C ASP A 96 18.76 -6.84 11.67
N ARG A 97 18.18 -5.94 12.48
CA ARG A 97 18.58 -5.75 13.88
C ARG A 97 18.32 -6.99 14.73
N PHE A 98 17.15 -7.60 14.64
CA PHE A 98 16.86 -8.84 15.36
C PHE A 98 17.82 -9.95 14.95
N SER A 99 18.04 -10.13 13.65
CA SER A 99 18.98 -11.13 13.13
C SER A 99 20.40 -10.93 13.68
N SER A 100 20.86 -9.68 13.84
CA SER A 100 22.16 -9.41 14.47
C SER A 100 22.25 -9.80 15.94
N LEU A 101 21.14 -9.72 16.70
CA LEU A 101 21.12 -10.07 18.12
C LEU A 101 21.17 -11.58 18.36
N PHE A 102 20.66 -12.38 17.42
CA PHE A 102 20.66 -13.84 17.52
C PHE A 102 21.88 -14.51 16.88
N LYS A 103 22.68 -13.76 16.09
CA LYS A 103 23.95 -14.26 15.53
C LYS A 103 25.00 -14.62 16.58
N ASP A 104 24.91 -14.05 17.78
CA ASP A 104 25.83 -14.35 18.89
C ASP A 104 25.42 -15.62 19.68
N MET A 105 24.33 -16.29 19.29
CA MET A 105 23.80 -17.50 19.95
C MET A 105 24.11 -18.82 19.20
N GLU A 106 24.75 -18.77 18.04
CA GLU A 106 25.29 -19.92 17.29
C GLU A 106 26.82 -20.02 17.43
#